data_AF-A0A2A1ZQU9-F1
#
_entry.id   AF-A0A2A1ZQU9-F1
#
_cell.length_a   1.000
_cell.length_b   1.000
_cell.length_c   1.000
_cell.angle_alpha   90.00
_cell.angle_beta   90.00
_cell.angle_gamma   90.00
#
_symmetry.space_group_name_H-M   'P 1'
#
loop_
_entity.id
_entity.type
_entity.pdbx_description
1 polymer ?
#
loop_
_entity_poly.entity_id
_entity_poly.type
_entity_poly.pdbx_seq_one_letter_code
_entity_poly.pdbx_strand_id
1 'polypeptide(L)' 'MMESFFSKFKKEEIYRHIYNEYDHLKAAIDEYMIFYNTVRPHGAIKNMTPDEYDALGLIKAKEKPSS' A
#
# COMPACT_ATOMS: atom_id res chain seq x y z
N MET A 1 2.58 4.47 5.47
CA MET A 1 4.06 4.43 5.36
C MET A 1 4.43 3.66 4.10
N MET A 2 5.02 4.35 3.13
CA MET A 2 5.39 3.83 1.81
C MET A 2 6.48 2.75 1.88
N GLU A 3 7.30 2.78 2.93
CA GLU A 3 8.41 1.82 3.14
C GLU A 3 7.90 0.40 3.40
N SER A 4 6.81 0.23 4.17
CA SER A 4 6.19 -1.08 4.38
C SER A 4 5.48 -1.61 3.13
N PHE A 5 5.01 -0.72 2.25
CA PHE A 5 4.44 -1.08 0.96
C PHE A 5 5.51 -1.67 0.05
N PHE A 6 6.61 -0.94 -0.18
CA PHE A 6 7.70 -1.39 -1.07
C PHE A 6 8.39 -2.65 -0.57
N SER A 7 8.59 -2.80 0.74
CA SER A 7 9.17 -4.01 1.33
C SER A 7 8.31 -5.24 1.01
N LYS A 8 6.98 -5.11 1.07
CA LYS A 8 6.05 -6.21 0.79
C LYS A 8 5.89 -6.46 -0.70
N PHE A 9 5.77 -5.42 -1.50
CA PHE A 9 5.75 -5.52 -2.97
C PHE A 9 6.97 -6.31 -3.49
N LYS A 10 8.18 -5.95 -3.04
CA LYS A 10 9.40 -6.68 -3.41
C LYS A 10 9.36 -8.15 -3.00
N LYS A 11 8.81 -8.46 -1.83
CA LYS A 11 8.75 -9.83 -1.29
C LYS A 11 7.68 -10.70 -1.96
N GLU A 12 6.53 -10.12 -2.28
CA GLU A 12 5.36 -10.83 -2.81
C GLU A 12 5.42 -10.94 -4.34
N GLU A 13 5.97 -9.94 -5.04
CA GLU A 13 5.94 -9.84 -6.51
C GLU A 13 7.30 -10.06 -7.19
N ILE A 14 8.36 -9.37 -6.75
CA ILE A 14 9.68 -9.47 -7.42
C ILE A 14 10.35 -10.84 -7.22
N TYR A 15 10.04 -11.56 -6.13
CA TYR A 15 10.55 -12.92 -5.93
C TYR A 15 9.81 -14.00 -6.74
N ARG A 16 8.67 -13.69 -7.38
CA ARG A 16 7.87 -14.65 -8.17
C ARG A 16 7.82 -14.34 -9.66
N HIS A 17 7.98 -13.08 -10.04
CA HIS A 17 7.84 -12.64 -11.43
C HIS A 17 9.12 -11.96 -11.93
N ILE A 18 9.63 -12.43 -13.07
CA ILE A 18 10.67 -11.75 -13.83
C ILE A 18 9.95 -10.85 -14.85
N TYR A 19 10.02 -9.54 -14.65
CA TYR A 19 9.50 -8.57 -15.59
C TYR A 19 10.57 -8.24 -16.63
N ASN A 20 10.34 -8.62 -17.89
CA ASN A 20 11.26 -8.37 -19.00
C ASN A 20 11.07 -6.97 -19.62
N GLU A 21 9.93 -6.33 -19.34
CA GLU A 21 9.59 -5.02 -19.88
C GLU A 21 9.12 -4.07 -18.78
N TYR A 22 9.50 -2.81 -18.91
CA TYR A 22 9.18 -1.75 -17.95
C TYR A 22 7.66 -1.51 -17.86
N ASP A 23 6.95 -1.61 -18.99
CA ASP A 23 5.51 -1.34 -19.04
C ASP A 23 4.70 -2.35 -18.22
N HIS A 24 5.06 -3.64 -18.32
CA HIS A 24 4.49 -4.70 -17.48
C HIS A 24 4.80 -4.51 -15.99
N LEU A 25 6.01 -4.10 -15.64
CA LEU A 25 6.34 -3.78 -14.25
C LEU A 25 5.48 -2.62 -13.73
N LYS A 26 5.29 -1.59 -14.56
CA LYS A 26 4.49 -0.42 -14.19
C LYS A 26 3.02 -0.78 -13.99
N ALA A 27 2.44 -1.58 -14.88
CA ALA A 27 1.07 -2.09 -14.73
C ALA A 27 0.91 -2.91 -13.45
N ALA A 28 1.84 -3.82 -13.17
CA ALA A 28 1.80 -4.64 -11.96
C ALA A 28 1.91 -3.80 -10.67
N ILE A 29 2.76 -2.77 -10.65
CA ILE A 29 2.83 -1.81 -9.54
C ILE A 29 1.49 -1.09 -9.33
N ASP A 30 0.84 -0.65 -10.41
CA ASP A 30 -0.43 0.08 -10.36
C ASP A 30 -1.55 -0.81 -9.81
N GLU A 31 -1.67 -2.04 -10.32
CA GLU A 31 -2.62 -3.04 -9.83
C GLU A 31 -2.38 -3.37 -8.35
N TYR A 32 -1.11 -3.57 -7.95
CA TYR A 32 -0.77 -3.85 -6.56
C TYR A 32 -1.06 -2.66 -5.64
N MET A 33 -0.88 -1.43 -6.13
CA MET A 33 -1.21 -0.21 -5.39
C MET A 33 -2.72 -0.11 -5.13
N ILE A 34 -3.55 -0.41 -6.14
CA ILE A 34 -5.01 -0.46 -5.98
C ILE A 34 -5.40 -1.53 -4.97
N PHE A 35 -4.87 -2.76 -5.10
CA PHE A 35 -5.13 -3.85 -4.16
C PHE A 35 -4.74 -3.49 -2.71
N TYR A 36 -3.54 -2.91 -2.53
CA TYR A 36 -3.05 -2.54 -1.21
C TYR A 36 -3.91 -1.45 -0.57
N ASN A 37 -4.37 -0.46 -1.34
CA ASN A 37 -5.17 0.64 -0.82
C ASN A 37 -6.63 0.28 -0.58
N THR A 38 -7.22 -0.64 -1.36
CA THR A 38 -8.68 -0.88 -1.35
C THR A 38 -9.11 -2.21 -0.77
N VAL A 39 -8.24 -3.23 -0.77
CA VAL A 39 -8.62 -4.60 -0.38
C VAL A 39 -7.92 -5.04 0.89
N ARG A 40 -6.73 -4.53 1.18
CA ARG A 40 -5.90 -5.09 2.25
C ARG A 40 -6.22 -4.49 3.63
N PRO A 41 -6.76 -5.27 4.58
CA PRO A 41 -6.94 -4.81 5.94
C PRO A 41 -5.58 -4.73 6.65
N HIS A 42 -5.32 -3.61 7.31
CA HIS A 42 -4.09 -3.40 8.06
C HIS A 42 -4.37 -3.44 9.57
N GLY A 43 -3.76 -4.41 10.27
CA GLY A 43 -3.90 -4.53 11.73
C GLY A 43 -3.49 -3.27 12.50
N ALA A 44 -2.56 -2.46 11.95
CA ALA A 44 -2.13 -1.19 12.54
C ALA A 44 -3.19 -0.07 12.51
N ILE A 45 -4.23 -0.22 11.69
CA ILE A 45 -5.37 0.70 11.56
C ILE A 45 -6.70 -0.05 11.80
N LYS A 46 -6.74 -0.86 12.86
CA LYS A 46 -7.96 -1.61 13.28
C LYS A 46 -8.55 -2.53 12.20
N ASN A 47 -7.72 -3.09 11.32
CA ASN A 47 -8.13 -3.89 10.16
C ASN A 47 -8.93 -3.15 9.09
N MET A 48 -8.87 -1.82 9.07
CA MET A 48 -9.37 -1.03 7.94
C MET A 48 -8.34 -1.07 6.81
N THR A 49 -8.80 -0.85 5.59
CA THR A 49 -7.93 -0.54 4.46
C THR A 49 -7.39 0.89 4.57
N PRO A 50 -6.27 1.22 3.90
CA PRO A 50 -5.75 2.58 3.90
C PRO A 50 -6.77 3.59 3.37
N ASP A 51 -7.56 3.21 2.37
CA ASP A 51 -8.62 4.05 1.79
C ASP A 51 -9.76 4.28 2.78
N GLU A 52 -10.24 3.24 3.47
CA GLU A 52 -11.24 3.40 4.54
C GLU A 52 -10.74 4.28 5.69
N TYR A 53 -9.45 4.17 6.03
CA TYR A 53 -8.83 4.98 7.07
C TYR A 53 -8.64 6.46 6.64
N ASP A 54 -8.37 6.71 5.36
CA ASP A 54 -8.33 8.07 4.78
C ASP A 54 -9.73 8.69 4.67
N ALA A 55 -10.72 7.92 4.20
CA ALA A 55 -12.11 8.34 4.09
C ALA A 55 -12.71 8.74 5.45
N LEU A 56 -12.24 8.14 6.55
CA LEU A 56 -12.58 8.53 7.92
C LEU A 56 -11.85 9.80 8.42
N GLY A 57 -10.98 10.40 7.61
CA GLY A 57 -10.18 11.59 7.94
C GLY A 57 -9.07 11.34 8.97
N LEU A 58 -8.75 10.07 9.24
CA LEU A 58 -7.84 9.68 10.32
C LEU A 58 -6.35 9.71 9.92
N ILE A 59 -6.04 9.86 8.63
CA ILE A 59 -4.66 10.13 8.16
C ILE A 59 -4.20 11.48 8.69
N LYS A 60 -5.04 12.52 8.61
CA LYS A 60 -4.73 13.86 9.17
C LYS A 60 -4.67 13.89 10.69
N ALA A 61 -5.36 13.00 11.40
CA ALA A 61 -5.36 12.95 12.86
C ALA A 61 -4.03 12.43 13.44
N LYS A 62 -3.28 11.63 12.66
CA LYS A 62 -1.98 11.09 13.08
C LYS A 62 -0.80 12.02 12.78
N GLU A 63 -1.01 13.05 11.96
CA GLU A 63 -0.05 14.09 11.61
C GLU A 63 -0.21 15.39 12.41
N LYS A 64 -1.11 15.45 13.41
CA LYS A 64 -1.06 16.58 14.34
C LYS A 64 0.19 16.42 15.23
N PRO A 65 1.15 17.35 15.19
CA PRO A 65 2.28 17.30 16.10
C PRO A 65 1.75 17.43 17.53
N SER A 66 2.31 16.61 18.42
CA SER A 66 2.21 16.84 19.85
C SER A 66 2.59 18.29 20.10
N SER A 67 1.64 19.07 20.61
CA SER A 67 1.96 20.32 21.29
C SER A 67 2.64 20.02 22.62
#